data_AF-A0A7Z0NTV0-F1
#
_entry.id   AF-A0A7Z0NTV0-F1
#
_cell.length_a   1.000
_cell.length_b   1.000
_cell.length_c   1.000
_cell.angle_alpha   90.00
_cell.angle_beta   90.00
_cell.angle_gamma   90.00
#
_symmetry.space_group_name_H-M   'P 1'
#
loop_
_entity.id
_entity.type
_entity.pdbx_description
1 polymer ?
#
loop_
_entity_poly.entity_id
_entity_poly.type
_entity_poly.pdbx_seq_one_letter_code
_entity_poly.pdbx_strand_id
1 'polypeptide(L)'
;MRHGTVYGGTEQLHPRLVRERNFATVGLGRRGLDPQEVRHFLHRVAHELATLRQEVVRLHDENTRIKRALRDWQSAQARRRTP
;
A
#
# COMPACT_ATOMS: atom_id res chain seq x y z
N MET A 1 -6.76 15.43 -11.08
CA MET A 1 -7.57 14.20 -10.95
C MET A 1 -7.46 13.74 -9.50
N ARG A 2 -8.58 13.65 -8.80
CA ARG A 2 -8.63 13.26 -7.38
C ARG A 2 -8.19 11.80 -7.25
N HIS A 3 -7.19 11.53 -6.42
CA HIS A 3 -6.78 10.18 -6.07
C HIS A 3 -7.96 9.52 -5.36
N GLY A 4 -8.33 8.31 -5.78
CA GLY A 4 -9.36 7.52 -5.12
C GLY A 4 -8.93 7.19 -3.70
N THR A 5 -9.28 8.06 -2.75
CA THR A 5 -9.19 7.81 -1.32
C THR A 5 -10.33 6.88 -0.90
N VAL A 6 -10.43 5.70 -1.53
CA VAL A 6 -11.39 4.68 -1.10
C VAL A 6 -10.85 3.93 0.13
N TYR A 7 -9.58 4.14 0.48
CA TYR A 7 -8.98 3.75 1.77
C TYR A 7 -8.57 4.98 2.60
N GLY A 8 -9.44 6.00 2.63
CA GLY A 8 -9.33 7.14 3.55
C GLY A 8 -10.24 6.92 4.73
N GLY A 9 -9.70 6.42 5.85
CA GLY A 9 -10.51 6.25 7.06
C GLY A 9 -9.88 5.41 8.16
N THR A 10 -8.56 5.45 8.31
CA THR A 10 -7.78 5.19 9.53
C THR A 10 -6.32 5.20 9.11
N GLU A 11 -5.45 5.69 9.98
CA GLU A 11 -4.00 5.74 9.82
C GLU A 11 -3.47 4.49 9.08
N GLN A 12 -3.04 4.64 7.83
CA GLN A 12 -2.64 3.49 7.02
C GLN A 12 -1.51 2.73 7.72
N LEU A 13 -1.80 1.49 8.13
CA LEU A 13 -0.88 0.66 8.90
C LEU A 13 0.45 0.51 8.16
N HIS A 14 1.53 1.17 8.58
CA HIS A 14 2.83 1.12 7.88
C HIS A 14 3.57 -0.19 8.23
N PRO A 15 4.33 -0.84 7.31
CA PRO A 15 4.98 -2.11 7.62
C PRO A 15 5.92 -2.03 8.82
N ARG A 16 6.58 -0.86 8.98
CA ARG A 16 7.40 -0.56 10.15
C ARG A 16 6.59 -0.55 11.46
N LEU A 17 5.41 0.07 11.45
CA LEU A 17 4.52 0.10 12.61
C LEU A 17 4.04 -1.30 12.99
N VAL A 18 3.82 -2.19 12.02
CA VAL A 18 3.47 -3.60 12.28
C VAL A 18 4.61 -4.33 12.98
N ARG A 19 5.86 -4.18 12.50
CA ARG A 19 7.03 -4.85 13.11
C ARG A 19 7.32 -4.35 14.52
N GLU A 20 7.12 -3.06 14.76
CA GLU A 20 7.45 -2.39 16.02
C GLU A 20 6.28 -2.45 17.04
N ARG A 21 5.15 -3.06 16.67
CA ARG A 21 3.98 -3.12 17.55
C ARG A 21 4.23 -4.07 18.72
N ASN A 22 4.23 -3.50 19.92
CA ASN A 22 4.24 -4.26 21.17
C ASN A 22 2.81 -4.44 21.70
N PHE A 23 2.50 -5.65 22.15
CA PHE A 23 1.24 -5.98 22.82
C PHE A 23 1.50 -6.15 24.31
N ALA A 24 0.56 -5.67 25.14
CA ALA A 24 0.61 -5.92 26.57
C ALA A 24 0.43 -7.42 26.85
N THR A 25 1.18 -7.95 27.82
CA THR A 25 0.96 -9.31 28.33
C THR A 25 -0.38 -9.37 29.06
N VAL A 26 -1.05 -10.51 28.99
CA VAL A 26 -2.29 -10.74 29.74
C VAL A 26 -2.03 -10.72 31.26
N GLY A 27 -3.01 -10.24 32.03
CA GLY A 27 -2.92 -10.19 33.49
C GLY A 27 -2.90 -11.57 34.15
N LEU A 28 -2.61 -11.58 35.46
CA LEU A 28 -2.47 -12.79 36.26
C LEU A 28 -3.71 -13.71 36.14
N GLY A 29 -3.49 -15.01 35.95
CA GLY A 29 -4.56 -16.02 35.82
C GLY A 29 -5.12 -16.21 34.41
N ARG A 30 -4.64 -15.45 33.41
CA ARG A 30 -5.01 -15.64 31.99
C ARG A 30 -3.86 -16.23 31.20
N ARG A 31 -4.16 -17.06 30.20
CA ARG A 31 -3.19 -17.51 29.19
C ARG A 31 -3.27 -16.61 27.97
N GLY A 32 -2.13 -16.07 27.55
CA GLY A 32 -1.98 -15.28 26.32
C GLY A 32 -1.34 -16.10 25.19
N LEU A 33 -1.22 -15.49 24.02
CA LEU A 33 -0.43 -16.05 22.91
C LEU A 33 1.06 -16.05 23.25
N ASP A 34 1.82 -16.96 22.64
CA ASP A 34 3.28 -16.96 22.74
C ASP A 34 3.85 -15.67 22.10
N PRO A 35 4.57 -14.83 22.86
CA PRO A 35 5.20 -13.62 22.32
C PRO A 35 6.13 -13.89 21.12
N GLN A 36 6.80 -15.04 21.07
CA GLN A 36 7.67 -15.41 19.94
C GLN A 36 6.85 -15.65 18.66
N GLU A 37 5.74 -16.37 18.78
CA GLU A 37 4.84 -16.66 17.66
C GLU A 37 4.20 -15.38 17.12
N VAL A 38 3.72 -14.51 18.02
CA VAL A 38 3.16 -13.20 17.65
C VAL A 38 4.20 -12.36 16.90
N ARG A 39 5.46 -12.30 17.38
CA ARG A 39 6.52 -11.55 16.68
C ARG A 39 6.82 -12.10 15.28
N HIS A 40 6.86 -13.42 15.12
CA HIS A 40 7.04 -14.04 13.80
C HIS A 40 5.89 -13.70 12.85
N PHE A 41 4.66 -13.78 13.34
CA PHE A 41 3.48 -13.44 12.56
C PHE A 41 3.50 -11.97 12.13
N LEU A 42 3.79 -11.03 13.04
CA LEU A 42 3.91 -9.60 12.71
C LEU A 42 5.00 -9.34 11.68
N HIS A 43 6.13 -10.05 11.75
CA HIS A 43 7.19 -9.91 10.77
C HIS A 43 6.72 -10.32 9.37
N ARG A 44 6.02 -11.46 9.25
CA ARG A 44 5.44 -11.92 7.99
C ARG A 44 4.42 -10.92 7.45
N VAL A 45 3.46 -10.49 8.28
CA VAL A 45 2.44 -9.50 7.89
C VAL A 45 3.09 -8.21 7.40
N ALA A 46 4.12 -7.73 8.10
CA ALA A 46 4.83 -6.54 7.68
C ALA A 46 5.57 -6.72 6.35
N HIS A 47 6.12 -7.92 6.10
CA HIS A 47 6.77 -8.21 4.82
C HIS A 47 5.75 -8.20 3.67
N GLU A 48 4.65 -8.95 3.80
CA GLU A 48 3.58 -8.99 2.80
C GLU A 48 2.98 -7.60 2.53
N LEU A 49 2.77 -6.82 3.58
CA LEU A 49 2.28 -5.45 3.47
C LEU A 49 3.27 -4.51 2.77
N ALA A 50 4.57 -4.74 2.91
CA ALA A 50 5.59 -3.99 2.17
C ALA A 50 5.55 -4.35 0.69
N THR A 51 5.45 -5.65 0.36
CA THR A 51 5.34 -6.14 -1.01
C THR A 51 4.11 -5.56 -1.72
N LEU A 52 2.93 -5.65 -1.10
CA LEU A 52 1.69 -5.11 -1.68
C LEU A 52 1.76 -3.60 -1.91
N ARG A 53 2.39 -2.85 -1.00
CA ARG A 53 2.58 -1.40 -1.19
C ARG A 53 3.51 -1.09 -2.37
N GLN A 54 4.59 -1.84 -2.52
CA GLN A 54 5.50 -1.68 -3.66
C GLN A 54 4.79 -1.99 -4.99
N GLU A 55 3.93 -3.02 -5.02
CA GLU A 55 3.12 -3.34 -6.19
C GLU A 55 2.12 -2.22 -6.52
N VAL A 56 1.45 -1.65 -5.52
CA VAL A 56 0.53 -0.50 -5.73
C VAL A 56 1.28 0.69 -6.32
N VAL A 57 2.46 1.02 -5.81
CA VAL A 57 3.31 2.10 -6.35
C VAL A 57 3.68 1.81 -7.80
N ARG A 58 4.16 0.60 -8.09
CA ARG A 58 4.53 0.17 -9.44
C ARG A 58 3.35 0.27 -10.42
N LEU A 59 2.16 -0.19 -10.01
CA LEU A 59 0.96 -0.12 -10.83
C LEU A 59 0.50 1.33 -11.06
N HIS A 60 0.67 2.21 -10.07
CA HIS A 60 0.38 3.63 -10.21
C HIS A 60 1.31 4.31 -11.22
N ASP A 61 2.61 3.98 -11.17
CA ASP A 61 3.60 4.49 -12.10
C ASP A 61 3.33 4.01 -13.54
N GLU A 62 3.02 2.72 -13.70
CA GLU A 62 2.62 2.14 -14.99
C GLU A 62 1.37 2.83 -15.55
N ASN A 63 0.35 3.02 -14.70
CA ASN A 63 -0.89 3.68 -15.09
C ASN A 63 -0.64 5.14 -15.50
N THR A 64 0.26 5.82 -14.80
CA THR A 64 0.67 7.18 -15.11
C THR A 64 1.40 7.24 -16.45
N ARG A 65 2.30 6.28 -16.74
CA ARG A 65 2.98 6.19 -18.04
C ARG A 65 1.99 5.99 -19.18
N ILE A 66 1.06 5.04 -19.02
CA ILE A 66 0.03 4.74 -20.04
C ILE A 66 -0.84 5.97 -20.30
N LYS A 67 -1.31 6.65 -19.25
CA LYS A 67 -2.13 7.87 -19.37
C LYS A 67 -1.38 9.00 -20.08
N ARG A 68 -0.08 9.17 -19.83
CA ARG A 68 0.75 10.15 -20.52
C ARG A 68 0.87 9.83 -22.02
N ALA A 69 1.25 8.59 -22.35
CA ALA A 69 1.35 8.17 -23.75
C ALA A 69 0.04 8.34 -24.53
N LEU A 70 -1.10 8.01 -23.90
CA LEU A 70 -2.42 8.22 -24.50
C LEU A 70 -2.70 9.71 -24.74
N ARG A 71 -2.42 10.57 -23.76
CA ARG A 71 -2.61 12.03 -23.90
C ARG A 71 -1.72 12.61 -24.99
N ASP A 72 -0.48 12.16 -25.10
CA ASP A 72 0.46 12.62 -26.12
C ASP A 72 -0.01 12.23 -27.52
N TRP A 73 -0.45 10.98 -27.69
CA TRP A 73 -1.05 10.50 -28.93
C TRP A 73 -2.32 11.27 -29.30
N GLN A 74 -3.24 11.48 -28.36
CA GLN A 74 -4.46 12.28 -28.59
C GLN A 74 -4.14 13.71 -29.01
N SER A 75 -3.14 14.33 -28.37
CA SER A 75 -2.70 15.69 -28.70
C SER A 75 -2.07 15.77 -30.08
N ALA A 76 -1.27 14.78 -30.47
CA ALA A 76 -0.69 14.68 -31.81
C ALA A 76 -1.77 14.47 -32.89
N GLN A 77 -2.78 13.64 -32.61
CA GLN A 77 -3.91 13.44 -33.52
C GLN A 77 -4.77 14.69 -33.68
N ALA A 78 -5.04 15.42 -32.57
CA ALA A 78 -5.78 16.67 -32.63
C ALA A 78 -5.06 17.70 -33.52
N ARG A 79 -3.75 17.89 -33.34
CA ARG A 79 -2.94 18.78 -34.19
C ARG A 79 -2.95 18.39 -35.67
N ARG A 80 -3.05 17.10 -36.00
CA ARG A 80 -3.16 16.63 -37.39
C ARG A 80 -4.55 16.86 -38.00
N ARG A 81 -5.59 16.98 -37.18
CA ARG A 81 -6.98 17.17 -37.61
C ARG A 81 -7.38 18.64 -37.72
N THR A 82 -6.65 19.55 -37.07
CA THR A 82 -6.82 20.99 -37.25
C THR A 82 -5.99 21.42 -38.46
N PRO A 83 -6.60 21.87 -39.57
CA PRO A 83 -5.89 22.32 -40.77
C PRO A 83 -5.11 23.62 -40.55
#